data_AF-A0A916GXG1-F1
#
_entry.id   AF-A0A916GXG1-F1
#
_cell.length_a   1.000
_cell.length_b   1.000
_cell.length_c   1.000
_cell.angle_alpha   90.00
_cell.angle_beta   90.00
_cell.angle_gamma   90.00
#
_symmetry.space_group_name_H-M   'P 1'
#
loop_
_entity.id
_entity.type
_entity.pdbx_description
1 polymer ?
#
loop_
_entity_poly.entity_id
_entity_poly.type
_entity_poly.pdbx_seq_one_letter_code
_entity_poly.pdbx_strand_id
1 'polypeptide(L)'
;MQYIAGIDHAFSFPLSYFERYRLTSWPQFLNDFTKHWPTDRDHVYVDFVRDGAIARTLPDWPGQGLRRGEPSEFRLCEEWTSSAKSVFQFDVQGSVAKSSHAGIPWLKRIRGAVGNRVHFWPFDGWSPAPGKAVIAEVYPSIFRRRYERDDRTADEQDAYAVARWLSESAARGLLKRYFEPPLVLPERTRADKEGWILGVA
;
A
#
# COMPACT_ATOMS: atom_id res chain seq x y z
N MET A 1 9.75 1.41 -19.72
CA MET A 1 8.70 1.86 -18.80
C MET A 1 8.62 3.37 -18.90
N GLN A 2 7.43 3.96 -19.08
CA GLN A 2 7.33 5.40 -19.34
C GLN A 2 7.19 6.23 -18.05
N TYR A 3 6.68 5.63 -16.96
CA TYR A 3 6.52 6.26 -15.65
C TYR A 3 6.33 5.23 -14.53
N ILE A 4 6.92 5.47 -13.36
CA ILE A 4 6.69 4.70 -12.12
C ILE A 4 6.59 5.63 -10.91
N ALA A 5 5.63 5.34 -10.03
CA ALA A 5 5.51 5.97 -8.73
C ALA A 5 5.55 4.90 -7.62
N GLY A 6 6.42 5.11 -6.64
CA GLY A 6 6.41 4.37 -5.38
C GLY A 6 5.60 5.14 -4.35
N ILE A 7 4.66 4.49 -3.66
CA ILE A 7 3.85 5.11 -2.61
C ILE A 7 4.15 4.44 -1.27
N ASP A 8 4.43 5.25 -0.25
CA ASP A 8 4.77 4.80 1.11
C ASP A 8 3.52 4.55 1.96
N HIS A 9 2.73 3.55 1.56
CA HIS A 9 1.73 2.93 2.41
C HIS A 9 1.33 1.55 1.86
N ALA A 10 0.73 0.71 2.70
CA ALA A 10 0.25 -0.60 2.28
C ALA A 10 -0.91 -0.48 1.28
N PHE A 11 -0.88 -1.29 0.23
CA PHE A 11 -1.97 -1.30 -0.78
C PHE A 11 -3.09 -2.28 -0.47
N SER A 12 -2.86 -3.20 0.46
CA SER A 12 -3.80 -4.22 0.89
C SER A 12 -3.44 -4.72 2.29
N PHE A 13 -4.23 -5.66 2.82
CA PHE A 13 -4.16 -6.17 4.19
C PHE A 13 -3.83 -7.66 4.26
N PRO A 14 -3.46 -8.19 5.44
CA PRO A 14 -3.18 -9.61 5.66
C PRO A 14 -4.31 -10.55 5.22
N LEU A 15 -3.98 -11.77 4.85
CA LEU A 15 -4.92 -12.79 4.41
C LEU A 15 -5.98 -13.11 5.48
N SER A 16 -5.62 -13.03 6.76
CA SER A 16 -6.56 -13.17 7.88
C SER A 16 -7.69 -12.14 7.84
N TYR A 17 -7.44 -10.92 7.36
CA TYR A 17 -8.47 -9.91 7.13
C TYR A 17 -9.38 -10.31 5.97
N PHE A 18 -8.81 -10.82 4.88
CA PHE A 18 -9.57 -11.32 3.73
C PHE A 18 -10.49 -12.47 4.13
N GLU A 19 -10.00 -13.43 4.91
CA GLU A 19 -10.76 -14.58 5.40
C GLU A 19 -11.89 -14.12 6.33
N ARG A 20 -11.59 -13.25 7.30
CA ARG A 20 -12.56 -12.68 8.25
C ARG A 20 -13.73 -12.02 7.55
N TYR A 21 -13.47 -11.28 6.48
CA TYR A 21 -14.48 -10.50 5.75
C TYR A 21 -14.90 -11.13 4.42
N ARG A 22 -14.50 -12.39 4.17
CA ARG A 22 -14.86 -13.18 2.97
C ARG A 22 -14.54 -12.46 1.65
N LEU A 23 -13.40 -11.79 1.62
CA LEU A 23 -12.86 -11.11 0.45
C LEU A 23 -11.98 -12.10 -0.33
N THR A 24 -12.15 -12.15 -1.65
CA THR A 24 -11.46 -13.13 -2.50
C THR A 24 -10.42 -12.49 -3.41
N SER A 25 -10.48 -11.17 -3.62
CA SER A 25 -9.63 -10.45 -4.56
C SER A 25 -9.35 -9.01 -4.12
N TRP A 26 -8.27 -8.43 -4.62
CA TRP A 26 -7.92 -7.04 -4.34
C TRP A 26 -8.97 -6.02 -4.80
N PRO A 27 -9.61 -6.14 -5.99
CA PRO A 27 -10.71 -5.26 -6.36
C PRO A 27 -11.91 -5.35 -5.41
N GLN A 28 -12.24 -6.55 -4.92
CA GLN A 28 -13.29 -6.71 -3.91
C GLN A 28 -12.89 -6.04 -2.59
N PHE A 29 -11.63 -6.19 -2.18
CA PHE A 29 -11.06 -5.51 -1.02
C PHE A 29 -11.17 -3.98 -1.14
N LEU A 30 -10.72 -3.38 -2.25
CA LEU A 30 -10.84 -1.92 -2.43
C LEU A 30 -12.29 -1.43 -2.32
N ASN A 31 -13.21 -2.17 -2.94
CA ASN A 31 -14.63 -1.83 -2.93
C ASN A 31 -15.25 -1.93 -1.54
N ASP A 32 -14.91 -2.97 -0.78
CA ASP A 32 -15.36 -3.17 0.58
C ASP A 32 -14.71 -2.15 1.52
N PHE A 33 -13.38 -2.05 1.52
CA PHE A 33 -12.61 -1.16 2.38
C PHE A 33 -13.07 0.29 2.24
N THR A 34 -13.24 0.81 1.02
CA THR A 34 -13.67 2.21 0.79
C THR A 34 -15.09 2.50 1.31
N LYS A 35 -15.96 1.48 1.46
CA LYS A 35 -17.28 1.68 2.08
C LYS A 35 -17.17 1.92 3.59
N HIS A 36 -16.20 1.27 4.23
CA HIS A 36 -16.01 1.33 5.68
C HIS A 36 -15.01 2.41 6.11
N TRP A 37 -14.04 2.72 5.24
CA TRP A 37 -13.00 3.74 5.41
C TRP A 37 -13.04 4.73 4.24
N PRO A 38 -14.03 5.63 4.17
CA PRO A 38 -14.20 6.56 3.05
C PRO A 38 -13.31 7.81 3.19
N THR A 39 -12.01 7.61 3.47
CA THR A 39 -11.03 8.69 3.75
C THR A 39 -10.60 9.46 2.49
N ASP A 40 -11.14 9.10 1.33
CA ASP A 40 -11.07 9.87 0.08
C ASP A 40 -12.13 10.99 0.00
N ARG A 41 -13.06 11.07 0.96
CA ARG A 41 -14.08 12.12 1.04
C ARG A 41 -13.60 13.32 1.83
N ASP A 42 -14.19 14.48 1.53
CA ASP A 42 -13.88 15.72 2.22
C ASP A 42 -14.12 15.61 3.72
N HIS A 43 -13.16 16.09 4.51
CA HIS A 43 -13.20 16.11 5.97
C HIS A 43 -13.35 14.74 6.66
N VAL A 44 -13.02 13.64 5.97
CA VAL A 44 -12.99 12.29 6.56
C VAL A 44 -11.56 11.91 6.90
N TYR A 45 -11.23 11.95 8.19
CA TYR A 45 -9.91 11.58 8.69
C TYR A 45 -9.93 10.16 9.28
N VAL A 46 -8.78 9.47 9.22
CA VAL A 46 -8.61 8.10 9.74
C VAL A 46 -9.10 7.98 11.19
N ASP A 47 -8.70 8.93 12.04
CA ASP A 47 -9.08 8.91 13.46
C ASP A 47 -10.60 9.07 13.64
N PHE A 48 -11.27 9.88 12.81
CA PHE A 48 -12.73 10.05 12.89
C PHE A 48 -13.49 8.78 12.48
N VAL A 49 -12.98 8.05 11.49
CA VAL A 49 -13.54 6.75 11.10
C VAL A 49 -13.30 5.72 12.21
N ARG A 50 -12.07 5.68 12.73
CA ARG A 50 -11.67 4.73 13.78
C ARG A 50 -12.49 4.90 15.04
N ASP A 51 -12.69 6.14 15.48
CA ASP A 51 -13.37 6.48 16.72
C ASP A 51 -14.90 6.58 16.56
N GLY A 52 -15.42 6.33 15.33
CA GLY A 52 -16.85 6.33 15.04
C GLY A 52 -17.47 7.73 14.97
N ALA A 53 -16.67 8.79 15.07
CA ALA A 53 -17.12 10.18 15.02
C ALA A 53 -17.79 10.53 13.67
N ILE A 54 -17.46 9.80 12.60
CA ILE A 54 -18.02 10.03 11.27
C ILE A 54 -19.50 9.63 11.13
N ALA A 55 -20.04 8.83 12.06
CA ALA A 55 -21.46 8.45 12.02
C ALA A 55 -22.41 9.66 12.07
N ARG A 56 -21.96 10.78 12.67
CA ARG A 56 -22.74 12.03 12.73
C ARG A 56 -22.74 12.81 11.42
N THR A 57 -21.74 12.61 10.57
CA THR A 57 -21.55 13.37 9.32
C THR A 57 -21.92 12.56 8.09
N LEU A 58 -21.89 11.23 8.17
CA LEU A 58 -22.26 10.31 7.10
C LEU A 58 -23.39 9.38 7.58
N PRO A 59 -24.67 9.76 7.36
CA PRO A 59 -25.82 8.98 7.85
C PRO A 59 -25.86 7.55 7.29
N ASP A 60 -25.39 7.36 6.05
CA ASP A 60 -25.33 6.06 5.38
C ASP A 60 -24.02 5.30 5.66
N TRP A 61 -23.15 5.81 6.55
CA TRP A 61 -21.93 5.10 6.91
C TRP A 61 -22.28 3.86 7.75
N PRO A 62 -21.73 2.70 7.40
CA PRO A 62 -22.21 1.43 7.95
C PRO A 62 -21.97 1.25 9.46
N GLY A 63 -21.19 2.11 10.12
CA GLY A 63 -20.99 2.10 11.57
C GLY A 63 -19.56 1.75 12.00
N GLN A 64 -19.27 1.98 13.28
CA GLN A 64 -17.94 1.81 13.86
C GLN A 64 -17.52 0.34 13.93
N GLY A 65 -16.23 0.07 13.69
CA GLY A 65 -15.62 -1.22 13.98
C GLY A 65 -15.83 -2.33 12.94
N LEU A 66 -16.48 -2.05 11.81
CA LEU A 66 -16.88 -3.10 10.86
C LEU A 66 -15.74 -3.72 10.04
N ARG A 67 -14.58 -3.06 9.97
CA ARG A 67 -13.43 -3.46 9.16
C ARG A 67 -12.11 -3.14 9.87
N ARG A 68 -11.81 -3.94 10.89
CA ARG A 68 -10.60 -3.83 11.73
C ARG A 68 -9.77 -5.10 11.66
N GLY A 69 -8.51 -4.96 12.02
CA GLY A 69 -7.61 -6.07 12.32
C GLY A 69 -6.87 -5.85 13.62
N GLU A 70 -6.13 -6.88 14.01
CA GLU A 70 -5.31 -6.92 15.21
C GLU A 70 -3.87 -6.52 14.87
N PRO A 71 -3.17 -5.80 15.76
CA PRO A 71 -1.76 -5.41 15.55
C PRO A 71 -0.78 -6.58 15.34
N SER A 72 -1.19 -7.81 15.67
CA SER A 72 -0.42 -9.04 15.44
C SER A 72 -0.64 -9.67 14.07
N GLU A 73 -1.52 -9.12 13.23
CA GLU A 73 -1.75 -9.61 11.87
C GLU A 73 -0.76 -8.95 10.91
N PHE A 74 0.06 -9.75 10.24
CA PHE A 74 1.07 -9.29 9.30
C PHE A 74 0.81 -9.81 7.90
N ARG A 75 1.18 -9.00 6.90
CA ARG A 75 1.32 -9.48 5.52
C ARG A 75 2.62 -10.25 5.37
N LEU A 76 2.68 -11.13 4.38
CA LEU A 76 3.86 -11.91 4.08
C LEU A 76 5.09 -11.02 3.83
N CYS A 77 4.94 -9.89 3.12
CA CYS A 77 6.04 -8.95 2.90
C CYS A 77 6.55 -8.28 4.19
N GLU A 78 5.69 -8.14 5.20
CA GLU A 78 6.04 -7.57 6.49
C GLU A 78 6.81 -8.60 7.33
N GLU A 79 6.47 -9.89 7.22
CA GLU A 79 7.23 -10.99 7.83
C GLU A 79 8.68 -11.07 7.29
N TRP A 80 8.89 -10.67 6.03
CA TRP A 80 10.22 -10.60 5.41
C TRP A 80 11.03 -9.35 5.80
N THR A 81 10.42 -8.39 6.50
CA THR A 81 11.03 -7.11 6.83
C THR A 81 11.02 -6.93 8.34
N SER A 82 12.16 -7.14 9.01
CA SER A 82 12.28 -7.14 10.49
C SER A 82 11.82 -5.85 11.21
N SER A 83 11.64 -4.75 10.48
CA SER A 83 11.16 -3.46 11.01
C SER A 83 9.73 -3.11 10.61
N ALA A 84 9.08 -3.91 9.75
CA ALA A 84 7.74 -3.63 9.29
C ALA A 84 6.74 -3.73 10.45
N LYS A 85 5.74 -2.86 10.40
CA LYS A 85 4.65 -2.79 11.37
C LYS A 85 3.39 -3.25 10.67
N SER A 86 2.54 -3.96 11.41
CA SER A 86 1.23 -4.32 10.92
C SER A 86 0.47 -3.07 10.47
N VAL A 87 -0.28 -3.18 9.38
CA VAL A 87 -1.25 -2.17 8.92
C VAL A 87 -2.31 -1.83 9.97
N PHE A 88 -2.46 -2.65 11.02
CA PHE A 88 -3.38 -2.42 12.13
C PHE A 88 -2.73 -1.85 13.39
N GLN A 89 -1.40 -1.64 13.39
CA GLN A 89 -0.69 -1.08 14.53
C GLN A 89 -0.65 0.45 14.44
N PHE A 90 -1.64 1.14 15.01
CA PHE A 90 -1.72 2.60 15.01
C PHE A 90 -0.88 3.27 16.11
N ASP A 91 -0.64 4.57 15.95
CA ASP A 91 -0.11 5.49 16.99
C ASP A 91 1.25 5.08 17.60
N VAL A 92 2.08 4.39 16.81
CA VAL A 92 3.47 4.09 17.14
C VAL A 92 4.41 4.70 16.12
N GLN A 93 5.63 5.04 16.54
CA GLN A 93 6.65 5.57 15.63
C GLN A 93 6.93 4.58 14.50
N GLY A 94 6.91 5.06 13.26
CA GLY A 94 7.10 4.23 12.06
C GLY A 94 5.89 3.38 11.68
N SER A 95 4.72 3.62 12.27
CA SER A 95 3.46 3.02 11.84
C SER A 95 3.05 3.53 10.46
N VAL A 96 2.69 2.60 9.58
CA VAL A 96 2.05 2.87 8.29
C VAL A 96 0.53 2.75 8.35
N ALA A 97 -0.05 2.49 9.53
CA ALA A 97 -1.48 2.20 9.66
C ALA A 97 -2.33 3.39 9.21
N LYS A 98 -2.01 4.62 9.67
CA LYS A 98 -2.75 5.84 9.28
C LYS A 98 -2.58 6.14 7.78
N SER A 99 -1.36 6.10 7.24
CA SER A 99 -1.14 6.36 5.82
C SER A 99 -1.84 5.33 4.94
N SER A 100 -1.85 4.05 5.33
CA SER A 100 -2.54 2.98 4.58
C SER A 100 -4.06 3.15 4.61
N HIS A 101 -4.63 3.43 5.78
CA HIS A 101 -6.08 3.66 5.90
C HIS A 101 -6.54 4.96 5.24
N ALA A 102 -5.66 5.96 5.12
CA ALA A 102 -5.91 7.17 4.35
C ALA A 102 -5.75 6.94 2.84
N GLY A 103 -4.74 6.18 2.41
CA GLY A 103 -4.31 6.08 1.02
C GLY A 103 -5.03 5.04 0.17
N ILE A 104 -5.47 3.91 0.76
CA ILE A 104 -6.13 2.83 0.01
C ILE A 104 -7.37 3.32 -0.78
N PRO A 105 -8.26 4.17 -0.22
CA PRO A 105 -9.38 4.74 -0.99
C PRO A 105 -8.95 5.58 -2.19
N TRP A 106 -7.80 6.26 -2.11
CA TRP A 106 -7.23 6.98 -3.24
C TRP A 106 -6.71 6.04 -4.34
N LEU A 107 -6.20 4.85 -4.01
CA LEU A 107 -5.85 3.84 -5.03
C LEU A 107 -7.07 3.47 -5.86
N LYS A 108 -8.23 3.27 -5.20
CA LYS A 108 -9.49 3.01 -5.90
C LYS A 108 -9.90 4.18 -6.80
N ARG A 109 -9.78 5.43 -6.32
CA ARG A 109 -10.06 6.62 -7.14
C ARG A 109 -9.15 6.70 -8.36
N ILE A 110 -7.85 6.51 -8.19
CA ILE A 110 -6.87 6.54 -9.28
C ILE A 110 -7.20 5.43 -10.30
N ARG A 111 -7.49 4.21 -9.83
CA ARG A 111 -7.90 3.09 -10.70
C ARG A 111 -9.14 3.44 -11.53
N GLY A 112 -10.15 4.08 -10.92
CA GLY A 112 -11.36 4.52 -11.61
C GLY A 112 -11.12 5.65 -12.62
N ALA A 113 -10.31 6.65 -12.27
CA ALA A 113 -10.06 7.82 -13.10
C ALA A 113 -9.08 7.57 -14.26
N VAL A 114 -8.04 6.76 -14.01
CA VAL A 114 -6.96 6.50 -15.00
C VAL A 114 -7.26 5.26 -15.84
N GLY A 115 -7.96 4.28 -15.28
CA GLY A 115 -8.36 3.06 -15.96
C GLY A 115 -7.18 2.21 -16.43
N ASN A 116 -7.26 1.68 -17.65
CA ASN A 116 -6.27 0.73 -18.19
C ASN A 116 -4.86 1.33 -18.43
N ARG A 117 -4.67 2.65 -18.25
CA ARG A 117 -3.37 3.31 -18.42
C ARG A 117 -2.44 3.16 -17.21
N VAL A 118 -2.95 2.71 -16.07
CA VAL A 118 -2.17 2.45 -14.85
C VAL A 118 -2.14 0.96 -14.53
N HIS A 119 -1.03 0.52 -13.95
CA HIS A 119 -0.78 -0.81 -13.45
C HIS A 119 -0.46 -0.74 -11.95
N PHE A 120 -1.33 -1.29 -11.11
CA PHE A 120 -1.07 -1.42 -9.68
C PHE A 120 -0.33 -2.74 -9.44
N TRP A 121 0.98 -2.66 -9.22
CA TRP A 121 1.78 -3.85 -8.97
C TRP A 121 1.67 -4.27 -7.49
N PRO A 122 1.53 -5.58 -7.16
CA PRO A 122 1.47 -6.73 -8.09
C PRO A 122 0.04 -7.09 -8.56
N PHE A 123 -1.00 -6.41 -8.09
CA PHE A 123 -2.41 -6.80 -8.26
C PHE A 123 -2.92 -6.88 -9.71
N ASP A 124 -2.39 -6.07 -10.61
CA ASP A 124 -2.72 -6.12 -12.05
C ASP A 124 -1.80 -7.07 -12.83
N GLY A 125 -0.96 -7.83 -12.13
CA GLY A 125 0.03 -8.75 -12.66
C GLY A 125 1.45 -8.42 -12.18
N TRP A 126 2.24 -9.46 -11.94
CA TRP A 126 3.62 -9.34 -11.47
C TRP A 126 4.57 -8.71 -12.47
N SER A 127 4.26 -8.79 -13.76
CA SER A 127 5.05 -8.18 -14.83
C SER A 127 4.25 -7.00 -15.41
N PRO A 128 4.61 -5.76 -15.08
CA PRO A 128 3.88 -4.60 -15.58
C PRO A 128 3.83 -4.55 -17.10
N ALA A 129 2.64 -4.32 -17.65
CA ALA A 129 2.44 -4.28 -19.09
C ALA A 129 3.17 -3.07 -19.73
N PRO A 130 3.76 -3.21 -20.93
CA PRO A 130 4.36 -2.10 -21.65
C PRO A 130 3.36 -0.94 -21.87
N GLY A 131 3.85 0.29 -21.83
CA GLY A 131 3.05 1.49 -22.09
C GLY A 131 2.14 1.95 -20.93
N LYS A 132 2.08 1.22 -19.82
CA LYS A 132 1.35 1.65 -18.62
C LYS A 132 2.25 2.39 -17.63
N ALA A 133 1.67 3.36 -16.93
CA ALA A 133 2.25 3.89 -15.70
C ALA A 133 2.18 2.82 -14.61
N VAL A 134 3.21 2.69 -13.78
CA VAL A 134 3.22 1.73 -12.67
C VAL A 134 3.07 2.46 -11.35
N ILE A 135 2.16 1.98 -10.51
CA ILE A 135 2.07 2.36 -9.09
C ILE A 135 2.43 1.13 -8.28
N ALA A 136 3.42 1.27 -7.39
CA ALA A 136 3.89 0.19 -6.53
C ALA A 136 4.00 0.67 -5.09
N GLU A 137 3.75 -0.25 -4.16
CA GLU A 137 4.06 -0.03 -2.75
C GLU A 137 5.58 -0.02 -2.56
N VAL A 138 6.08 0.95 -1.79
CA VAL A 138 7.50 1.06 -1.42
C VAL A 138 7.61 1.29 0.07
N TYR A 139 8.79 0.96 0.62
CA TYR A 139 9.10 1.25 2.02
C TYR A 139 10.42 2.04 2.08
N PRO A 140 10.37 3.38 2.25
CA PRO A 140 11.55 4.26 2.13
C PRO A 140 12.72 3.87 3.01
N SER A 141 12.47 3.24 4.16
CA SER A 141 13.49 2.70 5.07
C SER A 141 14.54 1.82 4.38
N ILE A 142 14.17 1.12 3.30
CA ILE A 142 15.07 0.26 2.52
C ILE A 142 16.12 1.08 1.76
N PHE A 143 15.78 2.30 1.36
CA PHE A 143 16.57 3.13 0.44
C PHE A 143 17.19 4.35 1.10
N ARG A 144 16.57 4.92 2.15
CA ARG A 144 16.94 6.23 2.70
C ARG A 144 18.39 6.37 3.15
N ARG A 145 19.01 5.27 3.61
CA ARG A 145 20.43 5.24 4.04
C ARG A 145 21.42 5.03 2.89
N ARG A 146 20.94 4.79 1.66
CA ARG A 146 21.79 4.64 0.46
C ARG A 146 22.21 5.97 -0.14
N TYR A 147 21.56 7.06 0.27
CA TYR A 147 21.81 8.40 -0.23
C TYR A 147 22.08 9.33 0.94
N GLU A 148 22.97 10.30 0.71
CA GLU A 148 23.21 11.38 1.68
C GLU A 148 21.91 12.14 1.95
N ARG A 149 21.76 12.63 3.18
CA ARG A 149 20.54 13.32 3.64
C ARG A 149 20.62 14.83 3.42
N ASP A 150 21.82 15.41 3.48
CA ASP A 150 22.03 16.86 3.45
C ASP A 150 21.12 17.60 4.46
N ASP A 151 20.42 18.63 4.00
CA ASP A 151 19.50 19.48 4.77
C ASP A 151 18.05 18.99 4.77
N ARG A 152 17.75 17.86 4.12
CA ARG A 152 16.37 17.33 4.00
C ARG A 152 15.81 16.85 5.34
N THR A 153 14.53 17.14 5.56
CA THR A 153 13.73 16.51 6.60
C THR A 153 13.62 14.99 6.38
N ALA A 154 13.09 14.27 7.37
CA ALA A 154 12.93 12.82 7.25
C ALA A 154 12.00 12.45 6.07
N ASP A 155 10.87 13.15 5.93
CA ASP A 155 9.88 12.87 4.89
C ASP A 155 10.41 13.26 3.49
N GLU A 156 11.12 14.39 3.38
CA GLU A 156 11.79 14.77 2.13
C GLU A 156 12.88 13.77 1.74
N GLN A 157 13.64 13.25 2.71
CA GLN A 157 14.65 12.21 2.45
C GLN A 157 14.00 10.92 1.94
N ASP A 158 12.89 10.52 2.53
CA ASP A 158 12.16 9.31 2.16
C ASP A 158 11.61 9.43 0.72
N ALA A 159 10.98 10.56 0.40
CA ALA A 159 10.50 10.85 -0.96
C ALA A 159 11.65 10.89 -1.98
N TYR A 160 12.74 11.59 -1.66
CA TYR A 160 13.92 11.68 -2.52
C TYR A 160 14.55 10.30 -2.76
N ALA A 161 14.77 9.52 -1.70
CA ALA A 161 15.47 8.25 -1.79
C ALA A 161 14.67 7.25 -2.63
N VAL A 162 13.34 7.21 -2.48
CA VAL A 162 12.45 6.41 -3.32
C VAL A 162 12.53 6.86 -4.78
N ALA A 163 12.35 8.15 -5.06
CA ALA A 163 12.34 8.67 -6.43
C ALA A 163 13.70 8.42 -7.14
N ARG A 164 14.80 8.67 -6.43
CA ARG A 164 16.16 8.46 -6.93
C ARG A 164 16.44 6.99 -7.18
N TRP A 165 16.08 6.10 -6.25
CA TRP A 165 16.27 4.66 -6.41
C TRP A 165 15.46 4.10 -7.58
N LEU A 166 14.20 4.52 -7.74
CA LEU A 166 13.37 4.12 -8.88
C LEU A 166 13.97 4.60 -10.20
N SER A 167 14.41 5.85 -10.27
CA SER A 167 15.02 6.43 -11.47
C SER A 167 16.32 5.71 -11.85
N GLU A 168 17.24 5.51 -10.90
CA GLU A 168 18.51 4.82 -11.11
C GLU A 168 18.28 3.36 -11.51
N SER A 169 17.33 2.67 -10.87
CA SER A 169 16.98 1.28 -11.20
C SER A 169 16.33 1.16 -12.57
N ALA A 170 15.49 2.13 -12.97
CA ALA A 170 14.90 2.18 -14.30
C ALA A 170 15.98 2.37 -15.37
N ALA A 171 16.87 3.36 -15.18
CA ALA A 171 17.94 3.69 -16.12
C ALA A 171 18.91 2.51 -16.34
N ARG A 172 19.13 1.70 -15.30
CA ARG A 172 19.99 0.50 -15.37
C ARG A 172 19.25 -0.78 -15.80
N GLY A 173 17.95 -0.70 -16.08
CA GLY A 173 17.14 -1.88 -16.45
C GLY A 173 16.92 -2.89 -15.32
N LEU A 174 17.14 -2.48 -14.05
CA LEU A 174 17.09 -3.37 -12.88
C LEU A 174 15.67 -3.56 -12.31
N LEU A 175 14.71 -2.71 -12.68
CA LEU A 175 13.33 -2.78 -12.15
C LEU A 175 12.67 -4.14 -12.39
N LYS A 176 12.97 -4.81 -13.52
CA LYS A 176 12.40 -6.13 -13.82
C LYS A 176 12.68 -7.14 -12.71
N ARG A 177 13.90 -7.12 -12.15
CA ARG A 177 14.28 -8.01 -11.04
C ARG A 177 13.47 -7.73 -9.78
N TYR A 178 13.17 -6.47 -9.50
CA TYR A 178 12.39 -6.10 -8.30
C TYR A 178 10.90 -6.43 -8.42
N PHE A 179 10.39 -6.59 -9.65
CA PHE A 179 9.05 -7.09 -9.90
C PHE A 179 8.91 -8.62 -9.76
N GLU A 180 10.03 -9.32 -9.59
CA GLU A 180 10.11 -10.77 -9.48
C GLU A 180 10.79 -11.18 -8.15
N PRO A 181 10.15 -10.93 -6.99
CA PRO A 181 10.69 -11.40 -5.71
C PRO A 181 10.73 -12.94 -5.70
N PRO A 182 11.66 -13.54 -4.93
CA PRO A 182 11.92 -14.98 -4.93
C PRO A 182 10.86 -15.78 -4.15
N LEU A 183 9.58 -15.57 -4.47
CA LEU A 183 8.44 -16.21 -3.81
C LEU A 183 8.12 -17.57 -4.43
N VAL A 184 7.85 -18.56 -3.57
CA VAL A 184 7.26 -19.83 -4.03
C VAL A 184 5.78 -19.66 -4.38
N LEU A 185 5.17 -20.63 -5.09
CA LEU A 185 3.78 -20.51 -5.56
C LEU A 185 2.75 -20.20 -4.45
N PRO A 186 2.79 -20.85 -3.26
CA PRO A 186 1.86 -20.50 -2.17
C PRO A 186 2.02 -19.06 -1.67
N GLU A 187 3.26 -18.59 -1.52
CA GLU A 187 3.59 -17.23 -1.10
C GLU A 187 3.13 -16.20 -2.13
N ARG A 188 3.37 -16.47 -3.41
CA ARG A 188 2.92 -15.62 -4.51
C ARG A 188 1.40 -15.51 -4.56
N THR A 189 0.69 -16.64 -4.35
CA THR A 189 -0.77 -16.68 -4.27
C THR A 189 -1.31 -15.86 -3.09
N ARG A 190 -0.61 -15.86 -1.94
CA ARG A 190 -0.92 -15.00 -0.79
C ARG A 190 -0.66 -13.52 -1.14
N ALA A 191 0.50 -13.21 -1.72
CA ALA A 191 0.89 -11.85 -2.11
C ALA A 191 0.03 -11.25 -3.24
N ASP A 192 -0.63 -12.08 -4.07
CA ASP A 192 -1.63 -11.60 -5.04
C ASP A 192 -2.82 -10.89 -4.35
N LYS A 193 -3.08 -11.19 -3.06
CA LYS A 193 -4.11 -10.53 -2.25
C LYS A 193 -3.52 -9.48 -1.32
N GLU A 194 -2.43 -9.78 -0.64
CA GLU A 194 -1.84 -8.92 0.39
C GLU A 194 -0.97 -7.79 -0.19
N GLY A 195 -0.49 -7.93 -1.43
CA GLY A 195 0.48 -7.05 -2.05
C GLY A 195 1.92 -7.38 -1.68
N TRP A 196 2.85 -6.60 -2.24
CA TRP A 196 4.28 -6.72 -1.99
C TRP A 196 4.96 -5.36 -2.00
N ILE A 197 5.99 -5.19 -1.17
CA ILE A 197 6.82 -3.98 -1.13
C ILE A 197 7.91 -4.11 -2.20
N LEU A 198 7.92 -3.20 -3.16
CA LEU A 198 8.93 -3.19 -4.21
C LEU A 198 10.32 -2.97 -3.60
N GLY A 199 11.23 -3.91 -3.83
CA GLY A 199 12.59 -3.88 -3.29
C GLY A 199 12.84 -4.83 -2.10
N VAL A 200 11.80 -5.48 -1.57
CA VAL A 200 11.94 -6.60 -0.62
C VAL A 200 12.18 -7.89 -1.41
N ALA A 201 13.32 -8.53 -1.20
CA ALA A 201 13.77 -9.77 -1.86
C ALA A 201 14.77 -10.53 -0.98
#